data_AF-A0AAN5I011-F1
#
_entry.id   AF-A0AAN5I011-F1
#
_cell.length_a   1.000
_cell.length_b   1.000
_cell.length_c   1.000
_cell.angle_alpha   90.00
_cell.angle_beta   90.00
_cell.angle_gamma   90.00
#
_symmetry.space_group_name_H-M   'P 1'
#
loop_
_entity.id
_entity.type
_entity.pdbx_description
1 polymer ?
#
loop_
_entity_poly.entity_id
_entity_poly.type
_entity_poly.pdbx_seq_one_letter_code
_entity_poly.pdbx_strand_id
1 'polypeptide(L)'
;MPAKGTSKQSDRDCLVCGETTRIAHLNIDCCRACAVFYRRSRRRNDFICRSSSGHCPIGRGLNCKRCRYDRIKSLLQRSDAAQKVNE
;
A
#
# COMPACT_ATOMS: atom_id res chain seq x y z
N MET A 1 5.38 29.66 4.21
CA MET A 1 5.33 28.17 4.23
C MET A 1 5.40 27.69 2.79
N PRO A 2 6.48 27.03 2.31
CA PRO A 2 6.71 26.86 0.87
C PRO A 2 5.84 25.77 0.22
N ALA A 3 5.43 26.10 -1.02
CA ALA A 3 4.55 25.43 -1.97
C ALA A 3 4.82 23.94 -2.24
N LYS A 4 3.76 23.18 -2.54
CA LYS A 4 3.86 21.88 -3.21
C LYS A 4 2.86 21.73 -4.35
N GLY A 5 3.38 21.98 -5.57
CA GLY A 5 3.12 21.26 -6.81
C GLY A 5 1.69 20.84 -7.12
N THR A 6 1.00 21.68 -7.89
CA THR A 6 -0.18 21.29 -8.66
C THR A 6 0.26 20.50 -9.89
N SER A 7 0.21 19.17 -9.80
CA SER A 7 0.18 18.31 -10.98
C SER A 7 -1.18 17.64 -11.00
N LYS A 8 -1.97 17.87 -12.06
CA LYS A 8 -3.24 17.17 -12.33
C LYS A 8 -2.98 15.66 -12.31
N GLN A 9 -3.20 15.03 -11.18
CA GLN A 9 -3.11 13.59 -11.00
C GLN A 9 -4.43 13.21 -10.35
N SER A 10 -5.21 12.43 -11.08
CA SER A 10 -6.51 11.92 -10.65
C SER A 10 -6.40 11.44 -9.20
N ASP A 11 -7.26 11.95 -8.31
CA ASP A 11 -7.32 11.45 -6.94
C ASP A 11 -7.59 9.95 -6.99
N ARG A 12 -6.56 9.14 -6.68
CA ARG A 12 -6.65 7.69 -6.64
C ARG A 12 -6.68 7.24 -5.20
N ASP A 13 -7.47 6.23 -4.89
CA ASP A 13 -7.47 5.67 -3.55
C ASP A 13 -6.38 4.63 -3.41
N CYS A 14 -5.69 4.66 -2.26
CA CYS A 14 -4.71 3.65 -1.93
C CYS A 14 -5.42 2.30 -1.74
N LEU A 15 -5.04 1.31 -2.54
CA LEU A 15 -5.61 -0.06 -2.53
C LEU A 15 -5.40 -0.83 -1.21
N VAL A 16 -4.71 -0.24 -0.24
CA VAL A 16 -4.30 -0.84 1.03
C VAL A 16 -5.03 -0.22 2.21
N CYS A 17 -5.13 1.11 2.26
CA CYS A 17 -5.76 1.81 3.40
C CYS A 17 -6.89 2.76 2.99
N GLY A 18 -7.21 2.87 1.71
CA GLY A 18 -8.25 3.77 1.20
C GLY A 18 -7.92 5.25 1.40
N GLU A 19 -6.64 5.59 1.62
CA GLU A 19 -6.18 6.99 1.67
C GLU A 19 -6.05 7.55 0.27
N THR A 20 -6.49 8.78 0.07
CA THR A 20 -6.38 9.46 -1.22
C THR A 20 -4.91 9.73 -1.53
N THR A 21 -4.40 9.13 -2.61
CA THR A 21 -3.04 9.26 -3.10
C THR A 21 -3.05 9.80 -4.52
N ARG A 22 -2.23 10.82 -4.77
CA ARG A 22 -2.05 11.38 -6.12
C ARG A 22 -0.95 10.66 -6.90
N ILE A 23 -0.07 9.96 -6.17
CA ILE A 23 1.13 9.33 -6.69
C ILE A 23 1.11 7.86 -6.32
N ALA A 24 1.37 6.99 -7.30
CA ALA A 24 1.62 5.57 -7.10
C ALA A 24 3.04 5.35 -6.58
N HIS A 25 3.20 4.49 -5.58
CA HIS A 25 4.50 4.13 -5.00
C HIS A 25 4.67 2.62 -5.02
N LEU A 26 5.89 2.13 -5.31
CA LEU A 26 6.18 0.68 -5.44
C LEU A 26 5.47 0.01 -6.65
N ASN A 27 5.25 0.77 -7.74
CA ASN A 27 4.51 0.30 -8.93
C ASN A 27 3.08 -0.18 -8.62
N ILE A 28 2.52 0.27 -7.50
CA ILE A 28 1.11 0.05 -7.10
C ILE A 28 0.49 1.37 -6.63
N ASP A 29 -0.83 1.48 -6.72
CA ASP A 29 -1.60 2.60 -6.17
C ASP A 29 -1.62 2.52 -4.63
N CYS A 30 -0.53 3.02 -4.04
CA CYS A 30 -0.19 2.90 -2.64
C CYS A 30 0.30 4.24 -2.09
N CYS A 31 -0.25 4.67 -0.96
CA CYS A 31 0.15 5.92 -0.34
C CYS A 31 1.58 5.83 0.23
N ARG A 32 2.21 7.00 0.40
CA ARG A 32 3.59 7.10 0.94
C ARG A 32 3.76 6.37 2.27
N ALA A 33 2.75 6.44 3.15
CA ALA A 33 2.79 5.77 4.45
C ALA A 33 2.84 4.24 4.33
N CYS A 34 2.01 3.64 3.47
CA CYS A 34 2.03 2.21 3.19
C CYS A 34 3.35 1.77 2.54
N ALA A 35 3.89 2.56 1.61
CA ALA A 35 5.14 2.21 0.94
C ALA A 35 6.35 2.21 1.89
N VAL A 36 6.42 3.18 2.81
CA VAL A 36 7.45 3.22 3.87
C VAL A 36 7.22 2.10 4.88
N PHE A 37 5.96 1.85 5.26
CA PHE A 37 5.59 0.75 6.14
C PHE A 37 6.09 -0.58 5.59
N TYR A 38 5.78 -0.91 4.34
CA TYR A 38 6.20 -2.17 3.72
C TYR A 38 7.73 -2.36 3.73
N ARG A 39 8.50 -1.33 3.37
CA ARG A 39 9.97 -1.39 3.39
C ARG A 39 10.53 -1.66 4.78
N ARG A 40 9.94 -1.08 5.83
CA ARG A 40 10.33 -1.32 7.23
C ARG A 40 9.89 -2.70 7.72
N SER A 41 8.65 -3.07 7.39
CA SER A 41 8.02 -4.34 7.75
C SER A 41 8.70 -5.55 7.10
N ARG A 42 9.25 -5.41 5.89
CA ARG A 42 10.00 -6.48 5.23
C ARG A 42 11.22 -6.94 6.02
N ARG A 43 11.78 -6.08 6.89
CA ARG A 43 12.91 -6.42 7.78
C ARG A 43 12.49 -6.92 9.15
N ARG A 44 11.26 -6.61 9.60
CA ARG A 44 10.71 -7.02 10.90
C ARG A 44 9.30 -7.56 10.66
N ASN A 45 9.19 -8.85 10.32
CA ASN A 45 7.93 -9.47 9.89
C ASN A 45 7.11 -10.06 11.05
N ASP A 46 7.34 -9.60 12.28
CA ASP A 46 6.71 -10.12 13.51
C ASP A 46 5.33 -9.50 13.78
N PHE A 47 4.54 -9.26 12.73
CA PHE A 47 3.20 -8.71 12.91
C PHE A 47 2.21 -9.82 13.24
N ILE A 48 1.52 -9.71 14.37
CA ILE A 48 0.42 -10.59 14.73
C ILE A 48 -0.90 -9.93 14.29
N CYS A 49 -1.76 -10.71 13.62
CA CYS A 49 -3.09 -10.24 13.27
C CYS A 49 -3.99 -10.30 14.51
N ARG A 50 -4.50 -9.15 14.98
CA ARG A 50 -5.36 -9.09 16.17
C ARG A 50 -6.75 -9.72 15.97
N SER A 51 -7.24 -9.77 14.72
CA SER A 51 -8.56 -10.34 14.43
C SER A 51 -8.55 -11.86 14.26
N SER A 52 -7.38 -12.52 14.21
CA SER A 52 -7.22 -13.96 13.93
C SER A 52 -7.81 -14.47 12.60
N SER A 53 -8.67 -13.70 11.92
CA SER A 53 -9.32 -14.07 10.66
C SER A 53 -8.44 -13.95 9.42
N GLY A 54 -7.27 -13.29 9.52
CA GLY A 54 -6.37 -13.05 8.37
C GLY A 54 -6.90 -12.08 7.29
N HIS A 55 -8.20 -11.84 7.23
CA HIS A 55 -8.88 -10.92 6.32
C HIS A 55 -9.47 -9.71 7.09
N CYS A 56 -8.62 -8.76 7.47
CA CYS A 56 -9.15 -7.50 7.99
C CYS A 56 -9.73 -6.64 6.84
N PRO A 57 -10.87 -5.98 7.04
CA PRO A 57 -11.51 -5.17 6.02
C PRO A 57 -10.59 -4.01 5.59
N ILE A 58 -10.49 -3.82 4.28
CA ILE A 58 -9.66 -2.79 3.66
C ILE A 58 -10.46 -1.50 3.65
N GLY A 59 -9.96 -0.46 4.33
CA GLY A 59 -10.61 0.84 4.40
C GLY A 59 -9.90 1.80 5.34
N ARG A 60 -10.53 2.98 5.56
CA ARG A 60 -10.09 3.96 6.55
C ARG A 60 -10.05 3.29 7.92
N GLY A 61 -8.85 3.08 8.45
CA GLY A 61 -8.64 2.43 9.75
C GLY A 61 -8.21 0.97 9.69
N LEU A 62 -7.60 0.49 8.59
CA LEU A 62 -6.88 -0.80 8.59
C LEU A 62 -5.76 -0.79 9.66
N ASN A 63 -6.12 -1.24 10.86
CA ASN A 63 -5.25 -1.25 12.05
C ASN A 63 -4.35 -2.49 12.11
N CYS A 64 -4.66 -3.53 11.33
CA CYS A 64 -3.89 -4.76 11.35
C CYS A 64 -2.61 -4.64 10.51
N LYS A 65 -1.46 -4.56 11.20
CA LYS A 65 -0.13 -4.47 10.57
C LYS A 65 0.18 -5.68 9.67
N ARG A 66 -0.24 -6.89 10.06
CA ARG A 66 -0.04 -8.13 9.29
C ARG A 66 -0.85 -8.11 7.99
N CYS A 67 -2.15 -7.87 8.07
CA CYS A 67 -3.01 -7.78 6.87
C CYS A 67 -2.57 -6.63 5.94
N ARG A 68 -2.11 -5.51 6.50
CA ARG A 68 -1.56 -4.40 5.72
C ARG A 68 -0.31 -4.81 4.94
N TYR A 69 0.61 -5.53 5.59
CA TYR A 69 1.83 -6.02 4.95
C TYR A 69 1.51 -7.08 3.88
N ASP A 70 0.68 -8.05 4.23
CA ASP A 70 0.30 -9.15 3.34
C ASP A 70 -0.40 -8.61 2.08
N ARG A 71 -1.35 -7.67 2.26
CA ARG A 71 -2.02 -7.02 1.14
C ARG A 71 -1.06 -6.28 0.22
N ILE A 72 -0.13 -5.50 0.77
CA ILE A 72 0.89 -4.81 -0.04
C ILE A 72 1.75 -5.83 -0.78
N LYS A 73 2.15 -6.93 -0.11
CA LYS A 73 2.95 -7.99 -0.72
C LYS A 73 2.20 -8.66 -1.88
N SER A 74 0.93 -9.01 -1.70
CA SER A 74 0.10 -9.62 -2.76
C SER A 74 -0.12 -8.67 -3.93
N LEU A 75 -0.32 -7.37 -3.67
CA LEU A 75 -0.44 -6.36 -4.72
C LEU A 75 0.88 -6.21 -5.48
N LEU A 76 2.01 -6.12 -4.78
CA LEU A 76 3.34 -6.07 -5.42
C LEU A 76 3.57 -7.30 -6.30
N GLN A 77 3.25 -8.50 -5.82
CA GLN A 77 3.41 -9.72 -6.62
C GLN A 77 2.57 -9.69 -7.90
N ARG A 78 1.33 -9.16 -7.83
CA ARG A 78 0.46 -9.01 -9.01
C ARG A 78 0.98 -7.94 -9.97
N SER A 79 1.49 -6.83 -9.44
CA SER A 79 1.98 -5.72 -10.25
C SER A 79 3.36 -5.96 -10.86
N ASP A 80 4.24 -6.68 -10.15
CA ASP A 80 5.53 -7.15 -10.68
C ASP A 80 5.32 -8.13 -11.84
N ALA A 81 4.34 -9.05 -11.70
CA ALA A 81 3.92 -9.92 -12.79
C ALA A 81 3.34 -9.14 -13.98
N ALA A 82 2.62 -8.04 -13.73
CA ALA A 82 2.07 -7.19 -14.78
C ALA A 82 3.12 -6.35 -15.53
N GLN A 83 4.33 -6.16 -14.97
CA GLN A 83 5.41 -5.39 -15.62
C GLN A 83 6.28 -6.23 -16.58
N LYS A 84 6.16 -7.57 -16.59
CA LYS A 84 6.90 -8.45 -17.51
C LYS A 84 6.23 -8.69 -18.87
N VAL A 85 5.09 -8.07 -19.16
CA VAL A 85 4.31 -8.30 -20.40
C VAL A 85 4.55 -7.22 -21.47
N ASN A 86 5.48 -6.28 -21.27
CA ASN A 86 5.75 -5.22 -22.25
C ASN A 86 7.23 -5.11 -22.66
N GLU A 87 7.87 -6.23 -22.95
CA GLU A 87 9.13 -6.23 -23.72
C GLU A 87 8.99 -7.14 -24.94
#